data_AF-A0A357FVK1-F1
#
_entry.id   AF-A0A357FVK1-F1
#
_cell.length_a   1.000
_cell.length_b   1.000
_cell.length_c   1.000
_cell.angle_alpha   90.00
_cell.angle_beta   90.00
_cell.angle_gamma   90.00
#
_symmetry.space_group_name_H-M   'P 1'
#
loop_
_entity.id
_entity.type
_entity.pdbx_description
1 polymer ?
#
loop_
_entity_poly.entity_id
_entity_poly.type
_entity_poly.pdbx_seq_one_letter_code
_entity_poly.pdbx_strand_id
1 'polypeptide(L)'
;MELRPQLLQLLRTKDYVPMRREEIFAILKIGSKEIAAADSLLDEMLERGEVARLKKDKLCIPDDADLVSGRIMFRQNGAATLIPDSSTGKPSGPGAGYPVAVENTGVSLHADQVLARIIQRPQQSPFRGKGRQRPVYDPNEKPNVRVIRILKRAREAIPGTLEKGRHAYYVVPDDPRITQDVLVPEPSNSGIKPIPKVGDKVVVKLLEWKQRHLNPEGEISEVLGRTHEPDAEFKAILFKYNLNPQFPSAVEKQTEAIPDHVRKQDTEGRQDCRDIFTFT
;
A
#
# COMPACT_ATOMS: atom_id res chain seq x y z
N MET A 1 -4.91 -13.85 27.13
CA MET A 1 -6.07 -12.94 26.97
C MET A 1 -5.95 -12.29 25.61
N GLU A 2 -7.04 -12.15 24.86
CA GLU A 2 -6.97 -11.38 23.62
C GLU A 2 -6.90 -9.88 23.96
N LEU A 3 -5.71 -9.29 23.81
CA LEU A 3 -5.44 -7.87 24.07
C LEU A 3 -6.20 -6.94 23.11
N ARG A 4 -6.48 -7.41 21.89
CA ARG A 4 -7.10 -6.61 20.82
C ARG A 4 -8.56 -6.20 21.10
N PRO A 5 -9.47 -7.11 21.49
CA PRO A 5 -10.82 -6.74 21.91
C PRO A 5 -10.86 -5.72 23.05
N GLN A 6 -9.97 -5.86 24.04
CA GLN A 6 -9.89 -4.95 25.19
C GLN A 6 -9.47 -3.54 24.79
N LEU A 7 -8.47 -3.42 23.92
CA LEU A 7 -8.04 -2.14 23.34
C LEU A 7 -9.21 -1.48 22.57
N LEU A 8 -9.87 -2.23 21.69
CA LEU A 8 -11.02 -1.69 20.93
C LEU A 8 -12.17 -1.30 21.85
N GLN A 9 -12.45 -2.07 22.90
CA GLN A 9 -13.51 -1.76 23.86
C GLN A 9 -13.22 -0.46 24.61
N LEU A 10 -11.99 -0.28 25.10
CA LEU A 10 -11.57 0.96 25.77
C LEU A 10 -11.75 2.16 24.83
N LEU A 11 -11.24 2.04 23.60
CA LEU A 11 -11.27 3.11 22.60
C LEU A 11 -12.69 3.43 22.09
N ARG A 12 -13.63 2.47 22.11
CA ARG A 12 -15.06 2.65 21.70
C ARG A 12 -15.95 3.25 22.78
N THR A 13 -15.41 3.53 23.97
CA THR A 13 -16.20 4.10 25.06
C THR A 13 -16.67 5.51 24.67
N LYS A 14 -17.95 5.83 24.86
CA LYS A 14 -18.54 7.12 24.43
C LYS A 14 -17.80 8.37 24.96
N ASP A 15 -17.26 8.28 26.17
CA ASP A 15 -16.54 9.37 26.82
C ASP A 15 -15.01 9.20 26.74
N TYR A 16 -14.53 8.39 25.79
CA TYR A 16 -13.11 8.16 25.61
C TYR A 16 -12.40 9.45 25.20
N VAL A 17 -11.42 9.86 26.00
CA VAL A 17 -10.51 10.96 25.68
C VAL A 17 -9.27 10.38 25.02
N PRO A 18 -8.85 10.86 23.83
CA PRO A 18 -7.65 10.36 23.17
C PRO A 18 -6.40 10.43 24.06
N MET A 19 -5.85 9.25 24.33
CA MET A 19 -4.73 9.00 25.24
C MET A 19 -3.50 8.48 24.49
N ARG A 20 -2.32 8.62 25.09
CA ARG A 20 -1.06 8.05 24.59
C ARG A 20 -0.98 6.54 24.85
N ARG A 21 -0.07 5.86 24.16
CA ARG A 21 0.19 4.41 24.37
C ARG A 21 0.44 4.08 25.84
N GLU A 22 1.29 4.86 26.50
CA GLU A 22 1.64 4.69 27.92
C GLU A 22 0.42 4.80 28.84
N GLU A 23 -0.47 5.77 28.59
CA GLU A 23 -1.69 5.99 29.37
C GLU A 23 -2.68 4.83 29.18
N ILE A 24 -2.81 4.32 27.96
CA ILE A 24 -3.65 3.15 27.64
C ILE A 24 -3.11 1.90 28.34
N PHE A 25 -1.81 1.66 28.29
CA PHE A 25 -1.18 0.51 28.95
C PHE A 25 -1.34 0.57 30.47
N ALA A 26 -1.25 1.77 31.07
CA ALA A 26 -1.49 1.97 32.49
C ALA A 26 -2.94 1.64 32.89
N ILE A 27 -3.93 2.07 32.10
CA ILE A 27 -5.35 1.79 32.35
C ILE A 27 -5.65 0.30 32.22
N LEU A 28 -5.11 -0.35 31.19
CA LEU A 28 -5.28 -1.79 30.95
C LEU A 28 -4.43 -2.66 31.89
N LYS A 29 -3.60 -2.04 32.74
CA LYS A 29 -2.69 -2.72 33.69
C LYS A 29 -1.81 -3.75 33.00
N ILE A 30 -1.28 -3.42 31.82
CA ILE A 30 -0.41 -4.30 31.05
C ILE A 30 0.94 -4.45 31.79
N GLY A 31 1.32 -5.69 32.08
CA GLY A 31 2.58 -5.99 32.76
C GLY A 31 3.80 -5.75 31.89
N SER A 32 4.96 -5.50 32.48
CA SER A 32 6.21 -5.18 31.75
C SER A 32 6.61 -6.21 30.69
N LYS A 33 6.30 -7.49 30.91
CA LYS A 33 6.56 -8.58 29.95
C LYS A 33 5.62 -8.56 28.73
N GLU A 34 4.46 -7.94 28.84
CA GLU A 34 3.43 -7.89 27.80
C GLU A 34 3.47 -6.58 26.99
N ILE A 35 4.19 -5.55 27.47
CA ILE A 35 4.30 -4.25 26.80
C ILE A 35 4.79 -4.41 25.36
N ALA A 36 5.82 -5.22 25.12
CA ALA A 36 6.35 -5.42 23.77
C ALA A 36 5.31 -6.04 22.81
N ALA A 37 4.52 -7.01 23.31
CA ALA A 37 3.46 -7.63 22.52
C ALA A 37 2.29 -6.66 22.28
N ALA A 38 1.93 -5.86 23.29
CA ALA A 38 0.88 -4.85 23.17
C ALA A 38 1.27 -3.70 22.23
N ASP A 39 2.55 -3.31 22.21
CA ASP A 39 3.06 -2.27 21.32
C ASP A 39 3.05 -2.75 19.85
N SER A 40 3.55 -3.96 19.60
CA SER A 40 3.47 -4.60 18.28
C SER A 40 2.02 -4.73 17.80
N LEU A 41 1.09 -5.09 18.68
CA LEU A 41 -0.32 -5.18 18.36
C LEU A 41 -0.93 -3.81 18.02
N LEU A 42 -0.58 -2.76 18.77
CA LEU A 42 -1.02 -1.40 18.49
C LEU A 42 -0.48 -0.90 17.15
N ASP A 43 0.77 -1.22 16.82
CA ASP A 43 1.36 -0.91 15.52
C ASP A 43 0.62 -1.60 14.37
N GLU A 44 0.29 -2.89 14.53
CA GLU A 44 -0.56 -3.59 13.56
C GLU A 44 -1.95 -2.96 13.42
N MET A 45 -2.58 -2.55 14.53
CA MET A 45 -3.89 -1.89 14.51
C MET A 45 -3.83 -0.51 13.84
N LEU A 46 -2.73 0.23 14.03
CA LEU A 46 -2.47 1.50 13.35
C LEU A 46 -2.23 1.31 11.85
N GLU A 47 -1.45 0.30 11.45
CA GLU A 47 -1.23 -0.05 10.05
C GLU A 47 -2.53 -0.46 9.35
N ARG A 48 -3.38 -1.23 10.04
CA ARG A 48 -4.71 -1.64 9.55
C ARG A 48 -5.71 -0.48 9.50
N GLY A 49 -5.48 0.59 10.26
CA GLY A 49 -6.39 1.73 10.35
C GLY A 49 -7.55 1.55 11.33
N GLU A 50 -7.53 0.49 12.15
CA GLU A 50 -8.51 0.28 13.24
C GLU A 50 -8.39 1.36 14.32
N VAL A 51 -7.17 1.87 14.49
CA VAL A 51 -6.84 2.96 15.40
C VAL A 51 -6.19 4.08 14.59
N ALA A 52 -6.53 5.32 14.92
CA ALA A 52 -5.95 6.51 14.35
C ALA A 52 -5.04 7.19 15.37
N ARG A 53 -3.84 7.60 14.92
CA ARG A 53 -2.93 8.44 15.70
C ARG A 53 -3.13 9.92 15.39
N LEU A 54 -3.62 10.66 16.37
CA LEU A 54 -3.84 12.11 16.34
C LEU A 54 -2.54 12.89 16.67
N LYS A 55 -2.67 14.21 16.83
CA LYS A 55 -1.58 15.09 17.29
C LYS A 55 -1.17 14.71 18.73
N LYS A 56 0.11 14.94 19.06
CA LYS A 56 0.72 14.60 20.37
C LYS A 56 0.68 13.11 20.72
N ASP A 57 0.69 12.25 19.70
CA ASP A 57 0.67 10.77 19.78
C ASP A 57 -0.51 10.18 20.56
N LYS A 58 -1.64 10.89 20.53
CA LYS A 58 -2.91 10.40 21.10
C LYS A 58 -3.58 9.42 20.14
N LEU A 59 -4.17 8.36 20.65
CA LEU A 59 -4.86 7.32 19.88
C LEU A 59 -6.37 7.45 20.04
N CYS A 60 -7.11 7.25 18.95
CA CYS A 60 -8.57 7.19 18.94
C CYS A 60 -9.07 6.24 17.85
N ILE A 61 -10.37 5.99 17.83
CA ILE A 61 -11.01 5.34 16.69
C ILE A 61 -11.20 6.38 15.59
N PRO A 62 -10.96 6.04 14.31
CA PRO A 62 -11.13 6.98 13.21
C PRO A 62 -12.53 7.62 13.18
N ASP A 63 -13.58 6.82 13.40
CA ASP A 63 -14.98 7.24 13.31
C ASP A 63 -15.33 8.39 14.27
N ASP A 64 -14.73 8.43 15.46
CA ASP A 64 -14.99 9.45 16.49
C ASP A 64 -14.37 10.83 16.15
N ALA A 65 -13.51 10.90 15.13
CA ALA A 65 -12.74 12.10 14.79
C ALA A 65 -12.96 12.61 13.35
N ASP A 66 -14.10 12.25 12.72
CA ASP A 66 -14.38 12.48 11.30
C ASP A 66 -13.29 11.93 10.37
N LEU A 67 -12.62 10.85 10.80
CA LEU A 67 -11.59 10.19 10.03
C LEU A 67 -12.13 8.90 9.43
N VAL A 68 -11.55 8.53 8.29
CA VAL A 68 -11.83 7.28 7.60
C VAL A 68 -10.50 6.65 7.22
N SER A 69 -10.31 5.39 7.60
CA SER A 69 -9.21 4.56 7.12
C SER A 69 -9.66 3.77 5.89
N GLY A 70 -8.72 3.51 4.99
CA GLY A 70 -8.99 2.63 3.88
C GLY A 70 -7.91 2.68 2.80
N ARG A 71 -8.21 1.98 1.70
CA ARG A 71 -7.32 1.85 0.56
C ARG A 71 -7.59 2.92 -0.49
N ILE A 72 -6.58 3.70 -0.86
CA ILE A 72 -6.72 4.72 -1.90
C ILE A 72 -6.52 4.15 -3.30
N MET A 73 -7.50 4.35 -4.18
CA MET A 73 -7.51 3.86 -5.55
C MET A 73 -7.41 5.01 -6.54
N PHE A 74 -6.20 5.23 -7.06
CA PHE A 74 -5.94 6.23 -8.09
C PHE A 74 -6.44 5.81 -9.48
N ARG A 75 -6.91 6.80 -10.24
CA ARG A 75 -7.14 6.76 -11.68
C ARG A 75 -5.97 7.42 -12.40
N GLN A 76 -5.84 7.20 -13.72
CA GLN A 76 -4.76 7.79 -14.53
C GLN A 76 -4.79 9.32 -14.59
N ASN A 77 -5.95 9.95 -14.38
CA ASN A 77 -6.07 11.41 -14.33
C ASN A 77 -5.64 12.02 -12.99
N GLY A 78 -5.09 11.22 -12.06
CA GLY A 78 -4.62 11.66 -10.75
C GLY A 78 -5.71 11.80 -9.68
N ALA A 79 -6.99 11.73 -10.05
CA ALA A 79 -8.08 11.65 -9.08
C ALA A 79 -8.11 10.26 -8.43
N ALA A 80 -8.59 10.18 -7.19
CA ALA A 80 -8.63 8.93 -6.47
C ALA A 80 -9.97 8.70 -5.75
N THR A 81 -10.20 7.45 -5.38
CA THR A 81 -11.33 7.05 -4.54
C THR A 81 -10.79 6.30 -3.34
N LEU A 82 -11.17 6.70 -2.14
CA LEU A 82 -10.83 5.99 -0.92
C LEU A 82 -11.89 4.93 -0.63
N ILE A 83 -11.50 3.67 -0.66
CA ILE A 83 -12.36 2.54 -0.29
C ILE A 83 -12.18 2.28 1.21
N PRO A 84 -13.19 2.54 2.05
CA PRO A 84 -13.06 2.38 3.49
C PRO A 84 -12.85 0.91 3.90
N ASP A 85 -12.13 0.70 4.99
CA ASP A 85 -12.05 -0.63 5.60
C ASP A 85 -13.40 -0.98 6.24
N SER A 86 -13.80 -2.25 6.16
CA SER A 86 -15.08 -2.78 6.65
C SER A 86 -15.30 -2.62 8.16
N SER A 87 -14.32 -2.12 8.91
CA SER A 87 -14.39 -1.79 10.34
C SER A 87 -14.92 -0.39 10.64
N THR A 88 -14.92 0.52 9.66
CA THR A 88 -15.48 1.87 9.78
C THR A 88 -16.90 1.83 9.24
N GLY A 89 -17.90 2.25 10.02
CA GLY A 89 -19.33 1.97 9.78
C GLY A 89 -19.97 2.67 8.55
N LYS A 90 -19.28 2.78 7.42
CA LYS A 90 -19.69 3.52 6.21
C LYS A 90 -19.29 2.76 4.93
N PRO A 91 -19.97 3.07 3.80
CA PRO A 91 -20.68 2.12 2.96
C PRO A 91 -19.80 0.94 2.48
N SER A 92 -20.31 -0.28 2.65
CA SER A 92 -19.80 -1.51 2.04
C SER A 92 -20.81 -1.95 0.97
N GLY A 93 -20.48 -1.70 -0.30
CA GLY A 93 -21.33 -2.03 -1.45
C GLY A 93 -20.77 -1.53 -2.79
N PRO A 94 -21.33 -1.92 -3.93
CA PRO A 94 -20.86 -1.46 -5.25
C PRO A 94 -21.01 0.07 -5.36
N GLY A 95 -19.90 0.78 -5.58
CA GLY A 95 -19.85 2.25 -5.52
C GLY A 95 -19.47 2.83 -4.16
N ALA A 96 -19.13 1.99 -3.17
CA ALA A 96 -18.58 2.38 -1.87
C ALA A 96 -17.19 3.02 -2.00
N GLY A 97 -17.12 4.32 -1.73
CA GLY A 97 -15.86 5.02 -1.61
C GLY A 97 -16.07 6.51 -1.51
N TYR A 98 -15.12 7.18 -0.88
CA TYR A 98 -15.11 8.64 -0.80
C TYR A 98 -14.29 9.19 -1.97
N PRO A 99 -14.83 10.16 -2.74
CA PRO A 99 -14.03 10.85 -3.74
C PRO A 99 -12.87 11.60 -3.06
N VAL A 100 -11.70 11.51 -3.67
CA VAL A 100 -10.49 12.23 -3.26
C VAL A 100 -10.06 13.10 -4.43
N ALA A 101 -10.19 14.41 -4.26
CA ALA A 101 -9.69 15.37 -5.23
C ALA A 101 -8.16 15.28 -5.33
N VAL A 102 -7.61 15.64 -6.48
CA VAL A 102 -6.17 15.51 -6.81
C VAL A 102 -5.30 16.18 -5.75
N GLU A 103 -5.65 17.41 -5.36
CA GLU A 103 -5.01 18.23 -4.33
C GLU A 103 -5.08 17.62 -2.91
N ASN A 104 -6.05 16.74 -2.68
CA ASN A 104 -6.34 16.14 -1.39
C ASN A 104 -5.74 14.72 -1.23
N THR A 105 -5.06 14.22 -2.25
CA THR A 105 -4.36 12.91 -2.20
C THR A 105 -3.04 12.98 -1.43
N GLY A 106 -2.42 14.16 -1.28
CA GLY A 106 -1.10 14.26 -0.68
C GLY A 106 -0.05 13.46 -1.48
N VAL A 107 0.85 12.78 -0.77
CA VAL A 107 1.96 11.98 -1.34
C VAL A 107 1.65 10.47 -1.39
N SER A 108 0.38 10.10 -1.26
CA SER A 108 -0.05 8.70 -1.35
C SER A 108 0.05 8.19 -2.78
N LEU A 109 0.33 6.90 -2.93
CA LEU A 109 0.36 6.19 -4.20
C LEU A 109 -0.83 5.26 -4.33
N HIS A 110 -1.01 4.73 -5.54
CA HIS A 110 -2.05 3.76 -5.81
C HIS A 110 -1.97 2.57 -4.84
N ALA A 111 -3.13 2.19 -4.30
CA ALA A 111 -3.34 1.10 -3.36
C ALA A 111 -2.80 1.31 -1.95
N ASP A 112 -2.21 2.47 -1.61
CA ASP A 112 -1.76 2.75 -0.24
C ASP A 112 -2.92 2.65 0.77
N GLN A 113 -2.61 2.17 1.97
CA GLN A 113 -3.50 2.28 3.11
C GLN A 113 -3.31 3.65 3.73
N VAL A 114 -4.39 4.42 3.81
CA VAL A 114 -4.36 5.81 4.24
C VAL A 114 -5.39 6.10 5.31
N LEU A 115 -5.10 7.11 6.11
CA LEU A 115 -6.05 7.76 6.99
C LEU A 115 -6.40 9.10 6.35
N ALA A 116 -7.69 9.33 6.14
CA ALA A 116 -8.20 10.56 5.55
C ALA A 116 -9.22 11.22 6.48
N ARG A 117 -9.34 12.54 6.37
CA ARG A 117 -10.37 13.33 7.06
C ARG A 117 -11.51 13.62 6.10
N ILE A 118 -12.74 13.42 6.57
CA ILE A 118 -13.95 13.80 5.83
C ILE A 118 -14.02 15.33 5.78
N ILE A 119 -14.04 15.88 4.58
CA ILE A 119 -14.28 17.31 4.35
C ILE A 119 -15.78 17.48 4.26
N GLN A 120 -16.41 17.84 5.38
CA GLN A 120 -17.79 18.29 5.36
C GLN A 120 -17.85 19.56 4.53
N ARG A 121 -18.61 19.57 3.44
CA ARG A 121 -18.84 20.80 2.68
C ARG A 121 -19.55 21.78 3.63
N PRO A 122 -19.07 23.03 3.77
CA PRO A 122 -19.91 24.05 4.38
C PRO A 122 -21.20 24.12 3.59
N GLN A 123 -22.33 24.16 4.29
CA GLN A 123 -23.66 24.01 3.71
C GLN A 123 -23.99 25.05 2.63
N GLN A 124 -23.18 26.10 2.46
CA GLN A 124 -23.24 27.10 1.40
C GLN A 124 -21.86 27.78 1.28
N SER A 125 -21.08 27.50 0.24
CA SER A 125 -20.01 28.43 -0.16
C SER A 125 -20.66 29.62 -0.88
N PRO A 126 -20.42 30.89 -0.48
CA PRO A 126 -21.00 32.03 -1.16
C PRO A 126 -20.53 32.07 -2.62
N PHE A 127 -21.51 31.94 -3.52
CA PHE A 127 -21.27 31.90 -4.95
C PHE A 127 -20.73 33.24 -5.46
N ARG A 128 -19.40 33.31 -5.70
CA ARG A 128 -18.71 34.47 -6.30
C ARG A 128 -18.45 34.27 -7.80
N GLY A 129 -19.47 33.83 -8.55
CA GLY A 129 -19.37 33.71 -10.00
C GLY A 129 -20.39 34.61 -10.71
N LYS A 130 -19.98 35.80 -11.18
CA LYS A 130 -20.80 36.51 -12.18
C LYS A 130 -20.81 35.67 -13.47
N GLY A 131 -21.97 35.15 -13.87
CA GLY A 131 -22.16 34.49 -15.17
C GLY A 131 -21.89 32.97 -15.24
N ARG A 132 -21.58 32.30 -14.12
CA ARG A 132 -21.60 30.82 -14.07
C ARG A 132 -22.92 30.35 -13.45
N GLN A 133 -23.46 29.20 -13.89
CA GLN A 133 -24.55 28.56 -13.16
C GLN A 133 -24.05 28.15 -11.78
N ARG A 134 -24.88 28.35 -10.74
CA ARG A 134 -24.61 27.78 -9.41
C ARG A 134 -24.52 26.26 -9.55
N PRO A 135 -23.50 25.61 -9.00
CA PRO A 135 -23.48 24.15 -8.90
C PRO A 135 -24.77 23.71 -8.20
N VAL A 136 -25.52 22.79 -8.82
CA VAL A 136 -26.69 22.18 -8.19
C VAL A 136 -26.18 21.37 -7.01
N TYR A 137 -26.64 21.70 -5.80
CA TYR A 137 -26.34 20.91 -4.61
C TYR A 137 -27.10 19.59 -4.73
N ASP A 138 -26.39 18.48 -4.87
CA ASP A 138 -26.96 17.15 -4.72
C ASP A 138 -26.85 16.72 -3.25
N PRO A 139 -27.97 16.58 -2.52
CA PRO A 139 -27.97 16.14 -1.12
C PRO A 139 -27.38 14.74 -0.92
N ASN A 140 -27.30 13.93 -1.98
CA ASN A 140 -26.75 12.58 -1.95
C ASN A 140 -25.27 12.53 -2.38
N GLU A 141 -24.65 13.67 -2.70
CA GLU A 141 -23.24 13.69 -3.07
C GLU A 141 -22.37 13.28 -1.88
N LYS A 142 -21.54 12.26 -2.09
CA LYS A 142 -20.63 11.77 -1.05
C LYS A 142 -19.64 12.87 -0.67
N PRO A 143 -19.34 13.06 0.63
CA PRO A 143 -18.39 14.07 1.04
C PRO A 143 -17.00 13.74 0.48
N ASN A 144 -16.25 14.76 0.08
CA ASN A 144 -14.86 14.58 -0.29
C ASN A 144 -14.03 14.26 0.95
N VAL A 145 -12.92 13.56 0.77
CA VAL A 145 -11.95 13.30 1.84
C VAL A 145 -10.58 13.89 1.48
N ARG A 146 -9.78 14.18 2.51
CA ARG A 146 -8.38 14.58 2.38
C ARG A 146 -7.48 13.61 3.13
N VAL A 147 -6.52 13.03 2.42
CA VAL A 147 -5.48 12.19 3.02
C VAL A 147 -4.69 13.02 4.03
N ILE A 148 -4.63 12.54 5.26
CA ILE A 148 -3.86 13.17 6.34
C ILE A 148 -2.59 12.38 6.67
N ARG A 149 -2.60 11.07 6.43
CA ARG A 149 -1.46 10.19 6.70
C ARG A 149 -1.54 8.91 5.86
N ILE A 150 -0.38 8.39 5.50
CA ILE A 150 -0.23 7.05 4.92
C ILE A 150 0.07 6.11 6.09
N LEU A 151 -0.78 5.11 6.27
CA LEU A 151 -0.65 4.09 7.31
C LEU A 151 0.29 2.99 6.86
N LYS A 152 0.15 2.55 5.61
CA LYS A 152 0.99 1.52 5.00
C LYS A 152 1.11 1.74 3.49
N ARG A 153 2.33 1.74 2.97
CA ARG A 153 2.58 1.77 1.53
C ARG A 153 2.17 0.44 0.90
N ALA A 154 1.51 0.46 -0.25
CA ALA A 154 1.23 -0.77 -0.99
C ALA A 154 2.46 -1.30 -1.73
N ARG A 155 3.39 -0.39 -2.08
CA ARG A 155 4.65 -0.71 -2.71
C ARG A 155 5.73 0.24 -2.22
N GLU A 156 6.89 -0.30 -1.90
CA GLU A 156 8.10 0.48 -1.57
C GLU A 156 9.02 0.64 -2.78
N ALA A 157 8.91 -0.28 -3.72
CA ALA A 157 9.69 -0.35 -4.94
C ALA A 157 8.77 -0.19 -6.16
N ILE A 158 9.25 0.54 -7.17
CA ILE A 158 8.51 0.85 -8.39
C ILE A 158 9.35 0.43 -9.59
N PRO A 159 8.84 -0.45 -10.48
CA PRO A 159 9.46 -0.69 -11.76
C PRO A 159 9.22 0.48 -12.72
N GLY A 160 10.23 0.79 -13.51
CA GLY A 160 10.15 1.82 -14.54
C GLY A 160 11.34 1.80 -15.49
N THR A 161 11.39 2.77 -16.38
CA THR A 161 12.48 2.93 -17.35
C THR A 161 13.39 4.08 -16.93
N LEU A 162 14.69 3.83 -16.90
CA LEU A 162 15.70 4.85 -16.62
C LEU A 162 15.87 5.78 -17.83
N GLU A 163 15.66 7.06 -17.62
CA GLU A 163 15.79 8.11 -18.62
C GLU A 163 16.74 9.20 -18.14
N LYS A 164 17.24 10.00 -19.10
CA LYS A 164 18.12 11.14 -18.81
C LYS A 164 17.55 12.43 -19.39
N GLY A 165 17.26 13.36 -18.50
CA GLY A 165 16.91 14.73 -18.85
C GLY A 165 18.15 15.59 -19.06
N ARG A 166 17.95 16.90 -19.23
CA ARG A 166 19.05 17.85 -19.45
C ARG A 166 20.05 17.92 -18.28
N HIS A 167 19.57 17.76 -17.05
CA HIS A 167 20.35 17.99 -15.83
C HIS A 167 20.28 16.87 -14.79
N ALA A 168 19.45 15.85 -14.99
CA ALA A 168 19.21 14.80 -14.00
C ALA A 168 18.80 13.49 -14.67
N TYR A 169 19.02 12.39 -13.97
CA TYR A 169 18.43 11.10 -14.29
C TYR A 169 17.11 10.96 -13.56
N TYR A 170 16.17 10.26 -14.19
CA TYR A 170 14.89 9.96 -13.60
C TYR A 170 14.39 8.61 -14.10
N VAL A 171 13.52 8.00 -13.32
CA VAL A 171 12.84 6.77 -13.68
C VAL A 171 11.39 7.10 -13.98
N VAL A 172 10.95 6.76 -15.20
CA VAL A 172 9.55 6.86 -15.62
C VAL A 172 8.82 5.61 -15.14
N PRO A 173 7.85 5.72 -14.22
CA PRO A 173 7.14 4.56 -13.69
C PRO A 173 6.31 3.82 -14.74
N ASP A 174 6.25 2.49 -14.66
CA ASP A 174 5.41 1.67 -15.54
C ASP A 174 3.91 1.77 -15.23
N ASP A 175 3.55 2.24 -14.03
CA ASP A 175 2.16 2.41 -13.64
C ASP A 175 1.70 3.82 -14.03
N PRO A 176 0.83 3.97 -15.05
CA PRO A 176 0.42 5.29 -15.56
C PRO A 176 -0.42 6.09 -14.55
N ARG A 177 -0.75 5.52 -13.39
CA ARG A 177 -1.40 6.21 -12.27
C ARG A 177 -0.39 7.02 -11.44
N ILE A 178 0.90 6.77 -11.61
CA ILE A 178 2.00 7.52 -11.00
C ILE A 178 2.48 8.53 -12.04
N THR A 179 2.04 9.78 -11.89
CA THR A 179 2.27 10.83 -12.88
C THR A 179 3.62 11.53 -12.74
N GLN A 180 4.27 11.38 -11.59
CA GLN A 180 5.57 11.98 -11.30
C GLN A 180 6.68 11.01 -11.67
N ASP A 181 7.69 11.52 -12.38
CA ASP A 181 8.95 10.82 -12.56
C ASP A 181 9.73 10.79 -11.24
N VAL A 182 10.45 9.70 -10.98
CA VAL A 182 11.28 9.55 -9.78
C VAL A 182 12.69 10.03 -10.08
N LEU A 183 13.13 11.10 -9.45
CA LEU A 183 14.50 11.60 -9.59
C LEU A 183 15.47 10.62 -8.93
N VAL A 184 16.56 10.29 -9.64
CA VAL A 184 17.59 9.38 -9.14
C VAL A 184 18.98 10.01 -9.28
N PRO A 185 19.92 9.67 -8.36
CA PRO A 185 21.32 10.04 -8.53
C PRO A 185 21.94 9.47 -9.81
N GLU A 186 23.15 9.93 -10.13
CA GLU A 186 23.93 9.38 -11.25
C GLU A 186 24.06 7.84 -11.12
N PRO A 187 23.63 7.05 -12.12
CA PRO A 187 23.66 5.59 -12.05
C PRO A 187 25.04 4.99 -11.77
N SER A 188 26.11 5.65 -12.21
CA SER A 188 27.49 5.22 -11.96
C SER A 188 27.87 5.25 -10.47
N ASN A 189 27.19 6.05 -9.66
CA ASN A 189 27.41 6.16 -8.21
C ASN A 189 26.51 5.23 -7.39
N SER A 190 25.62 4.45 -8.03
CA SER A 190 24.64 3.59 -7.33
C SER A 190 25.26 2.36 -6.65
N GLY A 191 26.46 1.95 -7.05
CA GLY A 191 27.08 0.71 -6.56
C GLY A 191 26.46 -0.60 -7.11
N ILE A 192 25.43 -0.50 -7.96
CA ILE A 192 24.71 -1.63 -8.54
C ILE A 192 25.48 -2.20 -9.72
N LYS A 193 25.42 -3.53 -9.88
CA LYS A 193 25.97 -4.25 -11.04
C LYS A 193 24.90 -5.08 -11.72
N PRO A 194 24.74 -4.99 -13.05
CA PRO A 194 25.43 -4.07 -13.96
C PRO A 194 25.06 -2.60 -13.70
N ILE A 195 25.92 -1.67 -14.10
CA ILE A 195 25.64 -0.22 -13.97
C ILE A 195 24.42 0.09 -14.85
N PRO A 196 23.34 0.68 -14.31
CA PRO A 196 22.15 1.01 -15.07
C PRO A 196 22.46 2.01 -16.19
N LYS A 197 21.91 1.79 -17.38
CA LYS A 197 22.05 2.67 -18.55
C LYS A 197 20.69 3.27 -18.91
N VAL A 198 20.71 4.41 -19.60
CA VAL A 198 19.50 5.01 -20.17
C VAL A 198 18.83 4.01 -21.10
N GLY A 199 17.51 3.85 -20.95
CA GLY A 199 16.72 2.84 -21.64
C GLY A 199 16.72 1.47 -20.96
N ASP A 200 17.39 1.30 -19.82
CA ASP A 200 17.26 0.08 -19.02
C ASP A 200 15.98 0.13 -18.17
N LYS A 201 15.39 -1.05 -18.01
CA LYS A 201 14.32 -1.31 -17.07
C LYS A 201 14.94 -1.48 -15.68
N VAL A 202 14.46 -0.70 -14.73
CA VAL A 202 15.00 -0.65 -13.37
C VAL A 202 13.91 -0.69 -12.32
N VAL A 203 14.29 -1.08 -11.12
CA VAL A 203 13.45 -0.96 -9.91
C VAL A 203 14.01 0.18 -9.08
N VAL A 204 13.15 1.14 -8.73
CA VAL A 204 13.51 2.28 -7.86
C VAL A 204 12.82 2.16 -6.51
N LYS A 205 13.58 2.32 -5.44
CA LYS A 205 13.06 2.46 -4.08
C LYS A 205 12.86 3.95 -3.80
N LEU A 206 11.63 4.31 -3.42
CA LEU A 206 11.29 5.70 -3.09
C LEU A 206 11.96 6.14 -1.79
N LEU A 207 12.59 7.31 -1.82
CA LEU A 207 12.99 8.04 -0.63
C LEU A 207 11.79 8.80 -0.03
N GLU A 208 12.04 9.54 1.05
CA GLU A 208 10.99 10.24 1.78
C GLU A 208 10.35 11.36 0.94
N TRP A 209 9.15 11.10 0.41
CA TRP A 209 8.39 12.08 -0.36
C TRP A 209 7.45 12.89 0.52
N LYS A 210 7.82 14.15 0.84
CA LYS A 210 7.05 15.03 1.74
C LYS A 210 6.06 15.94 1.03
N GLN A 211 6.41 16.37 -0.18
CA GLN A 211 5.70 17.43 -0.89
C GLN A 211 5.24 16.95 -2.27
N ARG A 212 3.92 16.82 -2.43
CA ARG A 212 3.29 16.30 -3.66
C ARG A 212 3.67 17.05 -4.94
N HIS A 213 3.95 18.35 -4.83
CA HIS A 213 4.25 19.20 -5.98
C HIS A 213 5.70 19.09 -6.44
N LEU A 214 6.56 18.45 -5.64
CA LEU A 214 7.92 18.10 -6.04
C LEU A 214 7.92 16.67 -6.56
N ASN A 215 8.81 16.39 -7.52
CA ASN A 215 9.07 15.03 -7.93
C ASN A 215 9.65 14.24 -6.75
N PRO A 216 9.21 12.98 -6.54
CA PRO A 216 9.83 12.13 -5.54
C PRO A 216 11.27 11.81 -5.94
N GLU A 217 12.11 11.64 -4.93
CA GLU A 217 13.47 11.12 -5.09
C GLU A 217 13.50 9.63 -4.79
N GLY A 218 14.46 8.91 -5.36
CA GLY A 218 14.60 7.48 -5.20
C GLY A 218 16.02 7.00 -5.46
N GLU A 219 16.28 5.77 -5.03
CA GLU A 219 17.51 5.05 -5.32
C GLU A 219 17.19 3.83 -6.17
N ILE A 220 17.96 3.62 -7.23
CA ILE A 220 17.85 2.39 -8.02
C ILE A 220 18.25 1.23 -7.10
N SER A 221 17.45 0.17 -7.07
CA SER A 221 17.74 -1.03 -6.28
C SER A 221 18.13 -2.22 -7.16
N GLU A 222 17.63 -2.29 -8.39
CA GLU A 222 17.87 -3.42 -9.31
C GLU A 222 17.78 -2.99 -10.77
N VAL A 223 18.57 -3.63 -11.64
CA VAL A 223 18.48 -3.53 -13.10
C VAL A 223 17.87 -4.82 -13.64
N LEU A 224 16.73 -4.73 -14.31
CA LEU A 224 15.98 -5.89 -14.80
C LEU A 224 16.44 -6.34 -16.19
N GLY A 225 16.94 -5.40 -17.00
CA GLY A 225 17.41 -5.60 -18.38
C GLY A 225 17.17 -4.36 -19.24
N ARG A 226 17.25 -4.46 -20.57
CA ARG A 226 16.87 -3.34 -21.44
C ARG A 226 15.36 -3.26 -21.60
N THR A 227 14.82 -2.05 -21.66
CA THR A 227 13.38 -1.85 -21.92
C THR A 227 12.99 -2.49 -23.25
N HIS A 228 11.77 -3.06 -23.30
CA HIS A 228 11.23 -3.84 -24.42
C HIS A 228 11.86 -5.23 -24.66
N GLU A 229 12.86 -5.65 -23.91
CA GLU A 229 13.29 -7.06 -23.93
C GLU A 229 12.28 -7.93 -23.17
N PRO A 230 11.89 -9.11 -23.70
CA PRO A 230 10.89 -9.96 -23.06
C PRO A 230 11.18 -10.29 -21.60
N ASP A 231 12.43 -10.62 -21.28
CA ASP A 231 12.86 -10.97 -19.92
C ASP A 231 12.76 -9.77 -18.96
N ALA A 232 13.07 -8.56 -19.42
CA ALA A 232 13.01 -7.35 -18.62
C ALA A 232 11.55 -6.98 -18.30
N GLU A 233 10.67 -7.06 -19.29
CA GLU A 233 9.23 -6.80 -19.09
C GLU A 233 8.59 -7.88 -18.20
N PHE A 234 8.97 -9.14 -18.37
CA PHE A 234 8.51 -10.23 -17.51
C PHE A 234 8.87 -9.98 -16.04
N LYS A 235 10.15 -9.67 -15.75
CA LYS A 235 10.59 -9.35 -14.39
C LYS A 235 9.88 -8.11 -13.83
N ALA A 236 9.66 -7.08 -14.65
CA ALA A 236 8.96 -5.87 -14.23
C ALA A 236 7.51 -6.15 -13.81
N ILE A 237 6.82 -7.06 -14.50
CA ILE A 237 5.48 -7.52 -14.11
C ILE A 237 5.53 -8.23 -12.74
N LEU A 238 6.49 -9.12 -12.52
CA LEU A 238 6.65 -9.79 -11.22
C LEU A 238 6.82 -8.77 -10.08
N PHE A 239 7.69 -7.78 -10.26
CA PHE A 239 7.87 -6.69 -9.29
C PHE A 239 6.60 -5.85 -9.08
N LYS A 240 5.92 -5.48 -10.17
CA LYS A 240 4.71 -4.65 -10.12
C LYS A 240 3.60 -5.27 -9.28
N TYR A 241 3.49 -6.60 -9.31
CA TYR A 241 2.48 -7.36 -8.58
C TYR A 241 3.01 -8.02 -7.30
N ASN A 242 4.26 -7.72 -6.91
CA ASN A 242 4.93 -8.32 -5.76
C ASN A 242 4.88 -9.86 -5.78
N LEU A 243 5.12 -10.44 -6.95
CA LEU A 243 5.14 -11.88 -7.17
C LEU A 243 6.57 -12.40 -7.04
N ASN A 244 6.78 -13.35 -6.14
CA ASN A 244 8.05 -14.06 -6.06
C ASN A 244 8.02 -15.26 -7.03
N PRO A 245 8.87 -15.30 -8.06
CA PRO A 245 8.94 -16.45 -8.98
C PRO A 245 9.62 -17.66 -8.35
N GLN A 246 10.36 -17.48 -7.24
CA GLN A 246 11.13 -18.54 -6.62
C GLN A 246 10.30 -19.32 -5.59
N PHE A 247 10.49 -20.63 -5.57
CA PHE A 247 9.92 -21.48 -4.54
C PHE A 247 10.68 -21.32 -3.22
N PRO A 248 10.02 -21.54 -2.06
CA PRO A 248 10.72 -21.59 -0.79
C PRO A 248 11.77 -22.72 -0.79
N SER A 249 12.95 -22.45 -0.23
CA SER A 249 14.07 -23.41 -0.21
C SER A 249 13.74 -24.76 0.44
N ALA A 250 12.79 -24.80 1.38
CA ALA A 250 12.31 -26.03 1.98
C ALA A 250 11.59 -26.93 0.95
N VAL A 251 10.84 -26.33 0.03
CA VAL A 251 10.12 -27.03 -1.05
C VAL A 251 11.11 -27.56 -2.08
N GLU A 252 12.11 -26.76 -2.46
CA GLU A 252 13.16 -27.19 -3.38
C GLU A 252 13.94 -28.40 -2.82
N LYS A 253 14.41 -28.30 -1.57
CA LYS A 253 15.11 -29.41 -0.89
C LYS A 253 14.26 -30.67 -0.78
N GLN A 254 12.98 -30.52 -0.48
CA GLN A 254 12.06 -31.66 -0.44
C GLN A 254 11.92 -32.31 -1.81
N THR A 255 11.86 -31.50 -2.88
CA THR A 255 11.74 -31.97 -4.26
C THR A 255 13.01 -32.68 -4.72
N GLU A 256 14.19 -32.17 -4.37
CA GLU A 256 15.49 -32.81 -4.65
C GLU A 256 15.64 -34.18 -3.98
N ALA A 257 14.97 -34.40 -2.85
CA ALA A 257 14.97 -35.70 -2.15
C ALA A 257 14.06 -36.76 -2.81
N ILE A 258 13.20 -36.35 -3.76
CA ILE A 258 12.33 -37.24 -4.50
C ILE A 258 13.16 -37.93 -5.59
N PRO A 259 13.15 -39.27 -5.66
CA PRO A 259 13.90 -40.01 -6.67
C PRO A 259 13.29 -39.77 -8.06
N ASP A 260 14.12 -39.84 -9.09
CA ASP A 260 13.73 -39.77 -10.50
C ASP A 260 13.05 -41.06 -11.02
N HIS A 261 12.99 -42.09 -10.19
CA HIS A 261 12.38 -43.38 -10.49
C HIS A 261 11.43 -43.82 -9.38
N VAL A 262 10.40 -44.59 -9.75
CA VAL A 262 9.44 -45.15 -8.80
C VAL A 262 10.13 -46.22 -7.95
N ARG A 263 10.20 -46.03 -6.62
CA ARG A 263 10.76 -47.03 -5.71
C ARG A 263 9.74 -48.14 -5.47
N LYS A 264 10.20 -49.33 -5.06
CA LYS A 264 9.31 -50.45 -4.73
C LYS A 264 8.28 -50.08 -3.65
N GLN A 265 8.70 -49.31 -2.64
CA GLN A 265 7.84 -48.84 -1.55
C GLN A 265 6.71 -47.94 -2.07
N ASP A 266 6.97 -47.14 -3.10
CA ASP A 266 5.97 -46.21 -3.67
C ASP A 266 4.86 -46.95 -4.45
N THR A 267 5.05 -48.23 -4.76
CA THR A 267 4.07 -49.08 -5.47
C THR A 267 3.08 -49.77 -4.53
N GLU A 268 3.32 -49.74 -3.21
CA GLU A 268 2.47 -50.41 -2.23
C GLU A 268 1.05 -49.82 -2.23
N GLY A 269 0.04 -50.69 -2.35
CA GLY A 269 -1.36 -50.29 -2.42
C GLY A 269 -1.79 -49.62 -3.72
N ARG A 270 -0.94 -49.60 -4.76
CA ARG A 270 -1.25 -49.03 -6.09
C ARG A 270 -1.36 -50.13 -7.15
N GLN A 271 -2.21 -49.92 -8.14
CA GLN A 271 -2.29 -50.80 -9.31
C GLN A 271 -1.19 -50.43 -10.30
N ASP A 272 -0.42 -51.43 -10.75
CA ASP A 272 0.59 -51.24 -11.78
C ASP A 272 -0.05 -51.28 -13.17
N CYS A 273 -0.04 -50.14 -13.86
CA CYS A 273 -0.63 -49.96 -15.18
C CYS A 273 0.43 -49.77 -16.27
N ARG A 274 1.72 -50.03 -16.00
CA ARG A 274 2.81 -49.76 -16.96
C ARG A 274 2.69 -50.53 -18.28
N ASP A 275 2.02 -51.68 -18.27
CA ASP A 275 1.78 -52.51 -19.47
C ASP A 275 0.50 -52.11 -20.23
N ILE A 276 -0.27 -51.13 -19.73
CA ILE A 276 -1.47 -50.63 -20.38
C ILE A 276 -1.06 -49.56 -21.39
N PHE A 277 -1.39 -49.80 -22.66
CA PHE A 277 -1.18 -48.82 -23.73
C PHE A 277 -1.91 -47.51 -23.42
N THR A 278 -1.14 -46.45 -23.14
CA THR A 278 -1.63 -45.14 -22.71
C THR A 278 -0.94 -44.04 -23.51
N PHE A 279 -1.68 -43.02 -23.93
CA PHE A 279 -1.16 -41.81 -24.58
C PHE A 279 -1.77 -40.57 -23.93
N THR A 280 -1.00 -39.49 -23.87
CA THR A 280 -1.40 -38.17 -23.35
C THR A 280 -1.16 -37.10 -24.39
#